data_AF-A0AA41Z0W0-F1
#
_entry.id   AF-A0AA41Z0W0-F1
#
_cell.length_a   1.000
_cell.length_b   1.000
_cell.length_c   1.000
_cell.angle_alpha   90.00
_cell.angle_beta   90.00
_cell.angle_gamma   90.00
#
_symmetry.space_group_name_H-M   'P 1'
#
loop_
_entity.id
_entity.type
_entity.pdbx_description
1 polymer ?
#
loop_
_entity_poly.entity_id
_entity_poly.type
_entity_poly.pdbx_seq_one_letter_code
_entity_poly.pdbx_strand_id
1 'polypeptide(L)' 'MVQGLNAWINQLRAMTIAQPRRAVGAGGEMRRIIEAIAAGDADGAARASFDHVDRVRKFALAVLAQESGGLPTALPIT' A
#
# COMPACT_ATOMS: atom_id res chain seq x y z
N MET A 1 3.59 -5.84 -21.24
CA MET A 1 2.81 -6.14 -20.01
C MET A 1 3.54 -5.74 -18.72
N VAL A 2 4.82 -6.12 -18.52
CA VAL A 2 5.59 -5.78 -17.30
C VAL A 2 5.83 -4.28 -17.08
N GLN A 3 5.99 -3.50 -18.15
CA GLN A 3 6.25 -2.06 -18.07
C GLN A 3 5.10 -1.26 -17.45
N GLY A 4 3.84 -1.56 -17.82
CA GLY A 4 2.66 -0.89 -17.28
C GLY A 4 2.45 -1.18 -15.79
N LEU A 5 2.68 -2.43 -15.37
CA LEU A 5 2.61 -2.82 -13.95
C LEU A 5 3.67 -2.09 -13.11
N ASN A 6 4.91 -2.01 -13.61
CA ASN A 6 5.98 -1.30 -12.91
C ASN A 6 5.71 0.21 -12.79
N ALA A 7 5.16 0.83 -13.83
CA ALA A 7 4.76 2.24 -13.79
C ALA A 7 3.70 2.48 -12.70
N TRP A 8 2.70 1.61 -12.63
CA TRP A 8 1.62 1.68 -11.64
C TRP A 8 2.13 1.46 -10.20
N ILE A 9 3.02 0.49 -10.01
CA ILE A 9 3.71 0.25 -8.72
C ILE A 9 4.51 1.49 -8.29
N ASN A 10 5.24 2.11 -9.23
CA ASN A 10 6.03 3.31 -8.93
C ASN A 10 5.13 4.49 -8.55
N GLN A 11 4.00 4.68 -9.22
CA GLN A 11 3.01 5.69 -8.86
C GLN A 11 2.43 5.45 -7.45
N LEU A 12 2.03 4.22 -7.14
CA LEU A 12 1.56 3.85 -5.80
C LEU A 12 2.64 4.08 -4.73
N ARG A 13 3.90 3.76 -5.02
CA ARG A 13 5.03 4.02 -4.12
C ARG A 13 5.23 5.51 -3.89
N ALA A 14 5.18 6.33 -4.94
CA ALA A 14 5.29 7.79 -4.80
C ALA A 14 4.19 8.35 -3.89
N MET A 15 2.94 7.95 -4.10
CA MET A 15 1.80 8.43 -3.30
C MET A 15 1.84 7.97 -1.83
N THR A 16 2.42 6.81 -1.56
CA THR A 16 2.35 6.20 -0.21
C THR A 16 3.63 6.42 0.58
N ILE A 17 4.81 6.31 -0.02
CA ILE A 17 6.11 6.49 0.66
C ILE A 17 6.39 7.97 0.95
N ALA A 18 5.95 8.89 0.08
CA ALA A 18 6.17 10.33 0.29
C ALA A 18 5.40 10.91 1.48
N GLN A 19 4.45 10.17 2.07
CA GLN A 19 3.71 10.60 3.25
C GLN A 19 4.55 10.41 4.52
N PRO A 20 4.87 11.48 5.28
CA PRO A 20 5.65 11.38 6.51
C PRO A 20 5.07 10.38 7.52
N ARG A 21 3.73 10.29 7.58
CA ARG A 21 2.99 9.37 8.45
C ARG A 21 3.12 7.90 8.04
N ARG A 22 3.41 7.60 6.76
CA ARG A 22 3.64 6.24 6.27
C ARG A 22 4.99 5.69 6.73
N ALA A 23 6.04 6.51 6.65
CA ALA A 23 7.42 6.09 6.95
C ALA A 23 7.55 5.53 8.38
N VAL A 24 6.84 6.13 9.35
CA VAL A 24 6.88 5.73 10.77
C VAL A 24 6.24 4.36 11.01
N GLY A 25 5.23 3.96 10.23
CA GLY A 25 4.53 2.68 10.40
C GLY A 25 5.05 1.54 9.50
N ALA A 26 5.63 1.87 8.34
CA ALA A 26 6.04 0.90 7.33
C ALA A 26 7.10 -0.10 7.83
N GLY A 27 8.08 0.38 8.59
CA GLY A 27 9.14 -0.46 9.14
C GLY A 27 8.61 -1.52 10.12
N GLY A 28 7.63 -1.18 10.95
CA GLY A 28 7.00 -2.12 11.88
C GLY A 28 6.15 -3.18 11.18
N GLU A 29 5.46 -2.81 10.10
CA GLU A 29 4.69 -3.74 9.28
C GLU A 29 5.58 -4.76 8.58
N MET A 30 6.63 -4.28 7.92
CA MET A 30 7.58 -5.15 7.20
C MET A 30 8.27 -6.12 8.16
N ARG A 31 8.65 -5.62 9.34
CA ARG A 31 9.29 -6.44 10.38
C ARG A 31 8.40 -7.60 10.83
N ARG A 32 7.10 -7.38 11.03
CA ARG A 32 6.16 -8.45 11.41
C ARG A 32 6.05 -9.56 10.36
N ILE A 33 6.13 -9.21 9.07
CA ILE A 33 6.13 -10.21 7.99
C ILE A 33 7.40 -11.06 8.08
N ILE A 34 8.57 -10.42 8.23
CA ILE A 34 9.87 -11.10 8.32
C ILE A 34 9.94 -12.00 9.57
N GLU A 35 9.46 -11.51 10.71
CA GLU A 35 9.43 -12.27 11.98
C GLU A 35 8.56 -13.53 11.85
N ALA A 36 7.37 -13.44 11.24
CA ALA A 36 6.50 -14.60 11.03
C ALA A 36 7.13 -15.63 10.08
N ILE A 37 7.75 -15.17 8.98
CA ILE A 37 8.49 -16.05 8.06
C ILE A 37 9.64 -16.75 8.78
N ALA A 38 10.42 -16.00 9.57
CA ALA A 38 11.56 -16.55 10.31
C ALA A 38 11.12 -17.60 11.36
N ALA A 39 9.92 -17.44 11.93
CA ALA A 39 9.33 -18.39 12.85
C ALA A 39 8.68 -19.62 12.17
N GLY A 40 8.61 -19.66 10.83
CA GLY A 40 7.87 -20.69 10.09
C GLY A 40 6.35 -20.59 10.23
N ASP A 41 5.85 -19.44 10.69
CA ASP A 41 4.42 -19.16 10.88
C ASP A 41 3.79 -18.66 9.56
N ALA A 42 3.32 -19.62 8.75
CA ALA A 42 2.73 -19.33 7.45
C ALA A 42 1.47 -18.47 7.55
N ASP A 43 0.60 -18.75 8.53
CA ASP A 43 -0.65 -18.01 8.74
C ASP A 43 -0.37 -16.59 9.22
N GLY A 44 0.58 -16.44 10.15
CA GLY A 44 1.05 -15.13 10.62
C GLY A 44 1.65 -14.30 9.50
N ALA A 45 2.46 -14.90 8.63
CA ALA A 45 3.06 -14.22 7.49
C ALA A 45 2.00 -13.75 6.49
N ALA A 46 1.01 -14.61 6.19
CA ALA A 46 -0.11 -14.26 5.32
C ALA A 46 -0.94 -13.11 5.90
N ARG A 47 -1.28 -13.18 7.19
CA ARG A 47 -2.06 -12.14 7.87
C ARG A 47 -1.31 -10.81 7.91
N ALA A 48 -0.02 -10.83 8.28
CA ALA A 48 0.81 -9.64 8.32
C ALA A 48 0.94 -8.97 6.94
N SER A 49 1.04 -9.78 5.88
CA SER A 49 1.09 -9.31 4.49
C SER A 49 -0.23 -8.64 4.07
N PHE A 50 -1.37 -9.27 4.37
CA PHE A 50 -2.68 -8.69 4.07
C PHE A 50 -2.89 -7.36 4.81
N ASP A 51 -2.59 -7.33 6.11
CA ASP A 51 -2.68 -6.12 6.94
C ASP A 51 -1.82 -4.98 6.39
N HIS A 52 -0.60 -5.29 5.90
CA HIS A 52 0.28 -4.30 5.28
C HIS A 52 -0.34 -3.69 4.02
N VAL A 53 -0.87 -4.53 3.11
CA VAL A 53 -1.51 -4.07 1.87
C VAL A 53 -2.77 -3.26 2.16
N ASP A 54 -3.62 -3.69 3.10
CA ASP A 54 -4.84 -2.96 3.46
C ASP A 54 -4.54 -1.56 4.04
N ARG A 55 -3.48 -1.43 4.84
CA ARG A 55 -3.04 -0.11 5.33
C ARG A 55 -2.55 0.78 4.19
N VAL A 56 -1.75 0.25 3.27
CA VAL A 56 -1.30 0.99 2.08
C VAL A 56 -2.49 1.45 1.24
N ARG A 57 -3.49 0.58 1.05
CA ARG A 57 -4.75 0.90 0.36
C ARG A 57 -5.46 2.10 1.02
N LYS A 58 -5.59 2.11 2.34
CA LYS A 58 -6.22 3.22 3.09
C LYS A 58 -5.46 4.54 2.88
N PHE A 59 -4.12 4.52 2.89
CA PHE A 59 -3.32 5.71 2.61
C PHE A 59 -3.47 6.20 1.18
N ALA A 60 -3.49 5.30 0.19
CA ALA A 60 -3.68 5.66 -1.20
C ALA A 60 -5.06 6.30 -1.43
N LEU A 61 -6.13 5.73 -0.87
CA LEU A 61 -7.47 6.30 -0.95
C LEU A 61 -7.55 7.68 -0.27
N ALA A 62 -6.87 7.88 0.86
CA ALA A 62 -6.82 9.19 1.51
C ALA A 62 -6.09 10.24 0.68
N VAL A 63 -5.04 9.88 -0.07
CA VAL A 63 -4.37 10.79 -1.01
C VAL A 63 -5.30 11.14 -2.16
N LEU A 64 -5.89 10.13 -2.80
CA LEU A 64 -6.81 10.35 -3.92
C LEU A 64 -8.00 11.22 -3.52
N ALA A 65 -8.54 11.06 -2.29
CA ALA A 65 -9.59 11.91 -1.77
C ALA A 65 -9.15 13.38 -1.56
N GLN A 66 -7.89 13.60 -1.16
CA GLN A 66 -7.32 14.94 -1.02
C GLN A 66 -7.05 15.60 -2.39
N GLU A 67 -6.58 14.82 -3.37
CA GLU A 67 -6.39 15.27 -4.76
C GLU A 67 -7.73 15.54 -5.47
N SER A 68 -8.77 14.75 -5.18
CA SER A 68 -10.13 14.93 -5.69
C SER A 68 -10.90 16.10 -5.06
N GLY A 69 -10.24 16.89 -4.20
CA GLY A 69 -10.69 18.24 -3.83
C GLY A 69 -10.82 19.19 -5.05
N GLY A 70 -10.41 18.76 -6.24
CA GLY A 70 -10.96 19.19 -7.53
C GLY A 70 -11.67 18.04 -8.24
N LEU A 71 -12.97 17.87 -7.97
CA LEU A 71 -13.96 16.92 -8.53
C LEU A 71 -13.57 15.42 -8.71
N PRO A 72 -14.37 14.48 -8.17
CA PRO A 72 -14.30 13.08 -8.58
C PRO A 72 -15.04 12.88 -9.91
N THR A 73 -14.32 12.80 -11.03
CA THR A 73 -14.87 12.18 -12.24
C THR A 73 -14.81 10.67 -12.05
N ALA A 74 -15.97 10.06 -11.78
CA ALA A 74 -16.14 8.62 -11.82
C ALA A 74 -15.61 8.08 -13.14
N LEU A 75 -14.61 7.18 -13.10
CA LEU A 75 -14.20 6.43 -14.28
C LEU A 75 -15.32 5.43 -14.62
N PRO A 76 -15.85 5.43 -15.85
CA PRO A 76 -16.81 4.41 -16.26
C PRO A 76 -16.07 3.07 -16.36
N ILE A 77 -16.61 2.06 -15.69
CA ILE A 77 -16.24 0.67 -15.94
C ILE A 77 -16.99 0.28 -17.21
N THR A 78 -16.29 0.19 -18.33
CA THR A 78 -16.75 -0.50 -19.55
C THR A 78 -15.82 -1.65 -19.84
#